data_AF-A0A537AFQ8-F1
#
_entry.id   AF-A0A537AFQ8-F1
#
_cell.length_a   1.000
_cell.length_b   1.000
_cell.length_c   1.000
_cell.angle_alpha   90.00
_cell.angle_beta   90.00
_cell.angle_gamma   90.00
#
_symmetry.space_group_name_H-M   'P 1'
#
loop_
_entity.id
_entity.type
_entity.pdbx_description
1 polymer ?
#
loop_
_entity_poly.entity_id
_entity_poly.type
_entity_poly.pdbx_seq_one_letter_code
_entity_poly.pdbx_strand_id
1 'polypeptide(L)'
;MGPAYEVNRTPVRFDPASDTFTPDGSGLNCGCACQTGRRLASIQGNFGGSAWTAAAASFSVFTIGAIFPVIPFFMLHGQAAVIASVALSGLALYASGAVTSIFTGRSLILSGLRQLAIGLTAAAVTYSLGRLLRVSIA
;
A
#
# COMPACT_ATOMS: atom_id res chain seq x y z
N MET A 1 20.03 2.26 23.61
CA MET A 1 19.12 1.22 24.11
C MET A 1 17.83 1.20 23.30
N GLY A 2 17.75 0.26 22.37
CA GLY A 2 16.53 -0.22 21.72
C GLY A 2 16.85 -1.64 21.29
N PRO A 3 16.14 -2.68 21.78
CA PRO A 3 16.57 -4.06 21.60
C PRO A 3 16.52 -4.52 20.13
N ALA A 4 17.55 -5.28 19.76
CA ALA A 4 17.71 -5.95 18.48
C ALA A 4 16.44 -6.73 18.10
N TYR A 5 15.92 -6.48 16.91
CA TYR A 5 14.78 -7.20 16.36
C TYR A 5 15.27 -8.53 15.78
N GLU A 6 15.39 -9.53 16.64
CA GLU A 6 15.62 -10.91 16.20
C GLU A 6 14.30 -11.46 15.62
N VAL A 7 14.19 -11.41 14.29
CA VAL A 7 13.09 -12.00 13.53
C VAL A 7 13.24 -13.51 13.55
N ASN A 8 12.76 -14.12 14.64
CA ASN A 8 12.65 -15.56 14.78
C ASN A 8 11.55 -16.07 13.84
N ARG A 9 11.95 -16.47 12.62
CA ARG A 9 11.09 -17.02 11.57
C ARG A 9 10.58 -18.40 11.97
N THR A 10 9.63 -18.49 12.89
CA THR A 10 8.92 -19.74 13.14
C THR A 10 8.05 -20.07 11.93
N PRO A 11 8.22 -21.26 11.30
CA PRO A 11 7.42 -21.66 10.17
C PRO A 11 5.99 -21.92 10.63
N VAL A 12 5.05 -21.15 10.12
CA VAL A 12 3.62 -21.38 10.35
C VAL A 12 3.25 -22.68 9.63
N ARG A 13 2.64 -23.65 10.33
CA ARG A 13 2.16 -24.91 9.70
C ARG A 13 0.68 -24.76 9.31
N PHE A 14 0.37 -25.21 8.11
CA PHE A 14 -1.00 -25.34 7.62
C PHE A 14 -1.64 -26.60 8.23
N ASP A 15 -2.79 -26.44 8.88
CA ASP A 15 -3.60 -27.56 9.39
C ASP A 15 -4.76 -27.85 8.42
N PRO A 16 -4.73 -28.97 7.68
CA PRO A 16 -5.72 -29.28 6.64
C PRO A 16 -7.08 -29.74 7.18
N ALA A 17 -7.24 -29.89 8.50
CA ALA A 17 -8.50 -30.30 9.11
C ALA A 17 -9.46 -29.13 9.42
N SER A 18 -8.94 -27.90 9.48
CA SER A 18 -9.70 -26.74 9.96
C SER A 18 -9.45 -25.45 9.18
N ASP A 19 -8.76 -25.53 8.02
CA ASP A 19 -8.38 -24.39 7.16
C ASP A 19 -7.76 -23.22 7.94
N THR A 20 -7.11 -23.50 9.07
CA THR A 20 -6.60 -22.47 9.99
C THR A 20 -5.13 -22.69 10.25
N PHE A 21 -4.38 -21.59 10.20
CA PHE A 21 -2.99 -21.56 10.63
C PHE A 21 -2.95 -21.44 12.15
N THR A 22 -2.52 -22.50 12.83
CA THR A 22 -2.40 -22.51 14.30
C THR A 22 -1.02 -21.99 14.73
N PRO A 23 -0.94 -20.90 15.50
CA PRO A 23 0.30 -20.47 16.15
C PRO A 23 0.60 -21.33 17.39
N ASP A 24 1.87 -21.68 17.59
CA ASP A 24 2.32 -22.47 18.74
C ASP A 24 2.03 -21.76 20.07
N GLY A 25 1.60 -22.55 21.06
CA GLY A 25 0.95 -22.12 22.31
C GLY A 25 1.80 -21.36 23.34
N SER A 26 2.66 -20.42 22.96
CA SER A 26 3.39 -19.54 23.88
C SER A 26 2.84 -18.10 23.81
N GLY A 27 1.86 -17.79 24.65
CA GLY A 27 1.06 -16.56 24.62
C GLY A 27 1.76 -15.25 24.97
N LEU A 28 2.81 -14.83 24.26
CA LEU A 28 3.29 -13.44 24.28
C LEU A 28 3.69 -12.95 22.87
N ASN A 29 2.98 -11.91 22.41
CA ASN A 29 3.23 -11.06 21.24
C ASN A 29 2.89 -11.60 19.84
N CYS A 30 1.61 -11.92 19.65
CA CYS A 30 0.93 -11.92 18.35
C CYS A 30 0.11 -10.62 18.17
N GLY A 31 0.74 -9.46 18.35
CA GLY A 31 0.09 -8.13 18.34
C GLY A 31 -0.43 -7.74 16.95
N CYS A 32 0.40 -7.24 16.04
CA CYS A 32 -0.09 -6.65 14.78
C CYS A 32 -0.78 -7.62 13.81
N ALA A 33 -0.38 -8.91 13.76
CA ALA A 33 -0.98 -9.88 12.84
C ALA A 33 -2.33 -10.41 13.37
N CYS A 34 -2.39 -10.83 14.64
CA CYS A 34 -3.62 -11.35 15.24
C CYS A 34 -4.62 -10.24 15.62
N GLN A 35 -4.16 -9.01 15.87
CA GLN A 35 -5.02 -7.83 16.13
C GLN A 35 -5.75 -7.36 14.87
N THR A 36 -5.13 -7.53 13.69
CA THR A 36 -5.78 -7.27 12.40
C THR A 36 -6.86 -8.31 12.10
N GLY A 37 -6.55 -9.61 12.31
CA GLY A 37 -7.52 -10.70 12.15
C GLY A 37 -8.73 -10.62 13.11
N ARG A 38 -8.51 -10.20 14.37
CA ARG A 38 -9.59 -10.06 15.37
C ARG A 38 -10.53 -8.89 15.08
N ARG A 39 -10.04 -7.79 14.48
CA ARG A 39 -10.88 -6.69 13.98
C ARG A 39 -11.68 -7.10 12.74
N LEU A 40 -11.07 -7.82 11.80
CA LEU A 40 -11.76 -8.31 10.60
C LEU A 40 -12.87 -9.32 10.97
N ALA A 41 -12.63 -10.20 11.95
CA ALA A 41 -13.64 -11.14 12.46
C ALA A 41 -14.84 -10.45 13.13
N SER A 42 -14.63 -9.31 13.81
CA SER A 42 -15.74 -8.51 14.38
C SER A 42 -16.60 -7.82 13.32
N ILE A 43 -16.03 -7.53 12.15
CA ILE A 43 -16.80 -7.07 11.00
C ILE A 43 -17.53 -8.28 10.39
N GLN A 44 -16.91 -9.45 10.28
CA GLN A 44 -17.42 -10.60 9.52
C GLN A 44 -18.78 -11.19 9.96
N GLY A 45 -19.24 -10.95 11.19
CA GLY A 45 -20.48 -11.52 11.75
C GLY A 45 -21.79 -11.22 10.99
N ASN A 46 -21.76 -10.36 9.96
CA ASN A 46 -22.93 -10.03 9.13
C ASN A 46 -22.64 -9.99 7.62
N PHE A 47 -21.52 -10.55 7.14
CA PHE A 47 -21.09 -10.34 5.75
C PHE A 47 -20.98 -11.64 4.94
N GLY A 48 -22.13 -12.14 4.48
CA GLY A 48 -22.20 -12.99 3.28
C GLY A 48 -21.70 -12.29 2.00
N GLY A 49 -21.27 -11.02 2.10
CA GLY A 49 -20.62 -10.23 1.05
C GLY A 49 -19.22 -9.72 1.41
N SER A 50 -18.54 -10.23 2.45
CA SER A 50 -17.30 -9.61 2.97
C SER A 50 -16.16 -9.55 1.94
N ALA A 51 -15.94 -10.65 1.21
CA ALA A 51 -14.91 -10.70 0.17
C ALA A 51 -15.23 -9.72 -0.97
N TRP A 52 -16.49 -9.62 -1.37
CA TRP A 52 -16.95 -8.73 -2.43
C TRP A 52 -16.89 -7.26 -2.00
N THR A 53 -17.35 -6.94 -0.79
CA THR A 53 -17.30 -5.59 -0.22
C THR A 53 -15.84 -5.15 0.01
N ALA A 54 -14.95 -6.03 0.47
CA ALA A 54 -13.54 -5.71 0.64
C ALA A 54 -12.85 -5.45 -0.71
N ALA A 55 -13.13 -6.28 -1.73
CA ALA A 55 -12.63 -6.07 -3.08
C ALA A 55 -13.18 -4.77 -3.69
N ALA A 56 -14.48 -4.52 -3.59
CA ALA A 56 -15.14 -3.33 -4.13
C ALA A 56 -14.68 -2.04 -3.43
N ALA A 57 -14.48 -2.06 -2.11
CA ALA A 57 -13.94 -0.92 -1.38
C ALA A 57 -12.50 -0.60 -1.82
N SER A 58 -11.65 -1.63 -1.95
CA SER A 58 -10.27 -1.47 -2.41
C SER A 58 -10.21 -0.95 -3.86
N PHE A 59 -11.06 -1.48 -4.73
CA PHE A 59 -11.18 -1.04 -6.12
C PHE A 59 -11.67 0.40 -6.23
N SER A 60 -12.67 0.78 -5.43
CA SER A 60 -13.22 2.13 -5.44
C SER A 60 -12.18 3.17 -5.01
N VAL A 61 -11.43 2.91 -3.93
CA VAL A 61 -10.37 3.81 -3.45
C VAL A 61 -9.24 3.91 -4.48
N PHE A 62 -8.84 2.79 -5.09
CA PHE A 62 -7.83 2.79 -6.14
C PHE A 62 -8.29 3.60 -7.36
N THR A 63 -9.53 3.39 -7.82
CA THR A 63 -10.09 4.08 -8.98
C THR A 63 -10.12 5.59 -8.76
N ILE A 64 -10.56 6.03 -7.57
CA ILE A 64 -10.54 7.46 -7.21
C ILE A 64 -9.11 8.02 -7.21
N GLY A 65 -8.14 7.26 -6.69
CA GLY A 65 -6.73 7.66 -6.70
C GLY A 65 -6.11 7.71 -8.10
N ALA A 66 -6.52 6.81 -9.00
CA ALA A 66 -6.01 6.73 -10.37
C ALA A 66 -6.48 7.90 -11.27
N ILE A 67 -7.53 8.63 -10.87
CA ILE A 67 -8.01 9.80 -11.63
C ILE A 67 -6.97 10.92 -11.62
N PHE A 68 -6.23 11.11 -10.51
CA PHE A 68 -5.23 12.18 -10.40
C PHE A 68 -4.16 12.17 -11.51
N PRO A 69 -3.41 11.07 -11.75
CA PRO A 69 -2.44 11.03 -12.85
C PRO A 69 -3.05 11.17 -14.25
N VAL A 70 -4.33 10.88 -14.42
CA VAL A 70 -5.01 10.85 -15.74
C VAL A 70 -5.47 12.24 -16.18
N ILE A 71 -5.88 13.12 -15.25
CA ILE A 71 -6.28 14.52 -15.55
C ILE A 71 -5.29 15.26 -16.48
N PRO A 72 -3.97 15.27 -16.22
CA PRO A 72 -3.03 16.04 -17.04
C PRO A 72 -2.89 15.51 -18.48
N PHE A 73 -3.23 14.25 -18.75
CA PHE A 73 -3.22 13.71 -20.12
C PHE A 73 -4.38 14.23 -20.99
N PHE A 74 -5.46 14.73 -20.38
CA PHE A 74 -6.57 15.32 -21.13
C PHE A 74 -6.29 16.74 -21.61
N MET A 75 -5.45 17.51 -20.90
CA MET A 75 -5.19 18.92 -21.19
C MET A 75 -3.86 19.16 -21.93
N LEU A 76 -2.86 18.30 -21.74
CA LEU A 76 -1.53 18.47 -22.34
C LEU A 76 -1.16 17.29 -23.24
N HIS A 77 -0.31 17.57 -24.24
CA HIS A 77 0.21 16.57 -25.17
C HIS A 77 1.74 16.53 -25.13
N GLY A 78 2.31 15.34 -25.34
CA GLY A 78 3.76 15.13 -25.37
C GLY A 78 4.43 15.08 -23.98
N GLN A 79 5.70 15.47 -23.92
CA GLN A 79 6.54 15.40 -22.71
C GLN A 79 5.98 16.23 -21.54
N ALA A 80 5.31 17.35 -21.83
CA ALA A 80 4.70 18.22 -20.83
C ALA A 80 3.57 17.52 -20.06
N ALA A 81 2.80 16.64 -20.70
CA ALA A 81 1.74 15.85 -20.05
C ALA A 81 2.31 14.87 -19.03
N VAL A 82 3.45 14.24 -19.35
CA VAL A 82 4.14 13.30 -18.47
C VAL A 82 4.66 14.01 -17.23
N ILE A 83 5.31 15.17 -17.39
CA ILE A 83 5.84 15.95 -16.25
C ILE A 83 4.71 16.42 -15.35
N ALA A 84 3.62 16.94 -15.92
CA ALA A 84 2.45 17.36 -15.15
C ALA A 84 1.80 16.20 -14.37
N SER A 85 1.70 15.01 -14.98
CA SER A 85 1.20 13.79 -14.34
C SER A 85 2.06 13.32 -13.17
N VAL A 86 3.38 13.34 -13.34
CA VAL A 86 4.33 12.97 -12.29
C VAL A 86 4.28 13.97 -11.13
N ALA A 87 4.22 15.27 -11.42
CA ALA A 87 4.12 16.31 -10.39
C ALA A 87 2.81 16.20 -9.59
N LEU A 88 1.69 15.99 -10.27
CA LEU A 88 0.38 15.85 -9.63
C LEU A 88 0.29 14.57 -8.79
N SER A 89 0.86 13.47 -9.30
CA SER A 89 0.95 12.20 -8.55
C SER A 89 1.87 12.33 -7.34
N GLY A 90 2.99 13.04 -7.47
CA GLY A 90 3.88 13.37 -6.35
C GLY A 90 3.16 14.16 -5.26
N LEU A 91 2.36 15.16 -5.63
CA LEU A 91 1.51 15.90 -4.69
C LEU A 91 0.46 15.00 -4.03
N ALA A 92 -0.18 14.10 -4.77
CA ALA A 92 -1.14 13.14 -4.22
C ALA A 92 -0.47 12.16 -3.22
N LEU A 93 0.72 11.66 -3.53
CA LEU A 93 1.54 10.81 -2.64
C LEU A 93 1.95 11.56 -1.37
N TYR A 94 2.39 12.82 -1.52
CA TYR A 94 2.73 13.67 -0.39
C TYR A 94 1.52 13.98 0.50
N ALA A 95 0.38 14.29 -0.11
CA ALA A 95 -0.87 14.57 0.61
C ALA A 95 -1.34 13.34 1.39
N SER A 96 -1.29 12.13 0.81
CA SER A 96 -1.60 10.88 1.51
C SER A 96 -0.71 10.68 2.74
N GLY A 97 0.60 10.87 2.60
CA GLY A 97 1.54 10.76 3.73
C GLY A 97 1.37 11.87 4.78
N ALA A 98 0.99 13.08 4.36
CA ALA A 98 0.69 14.20 5.26
C ALA A 98 -0.58 13.94 6.08
N VAL A 99 -1.65 13.44 5.45
CA VAL A 99 -2.91 13.08 6.11
C VAL A 99 -2.66 12.07 7.23
N THR A 100 -1.92 10.98 6.95
CA THR A 100 -1.60 9.99 7.99
C THR A 100 -0.75 10.55 9.13
N SER A 101 0.15 11.50 8.82
CA SER A 101 1.01 12.12 9.84
C SER A 101 0.26 13.06 10.78
N ILE A 102 -0.78 13.74 10.30
CA ILE A 102 -1.66 14.57 11.14
C ILE A 102 -2.34 13.72 12.22
N PHE A 103 -2.75 12.48 11.87
CA PHE A 103 -3.36 11.56 12.83
C PHE A 103 -2.38 10.99 13.86
N THR A 104 -1.07 11.08 13.63
CA THR A 104 -0.04 10.49 14.51
C THR A 104 0.75 11.51 15.33
N GLY A 105 0.54 12.83 15.13
CA GLY A 105 1.23 13.88 15.89
C GLY A 105 2.76 13.93 15.71
N ARG A 106 3.29 13.17 14.76
CA ARG A 106 4.71 13.10 14.39
C ARG A 106 4.95 14.02 13.19
N SER A 107 6.19 14.48 13.01
CA SER A 107 6.63 15.41 11.96
C SER A 107 6.04 15.11 10.57
N LEU A 108 5.13 15.98 10.11
CA LEU A 108 4.42 15.87 8.83
C LEU A 108 5.36 15.72 7.63
N ILE A 109 6.47 16.46 7.67
CA ILE A 109 7.39 16.58 6.53
C ILE A 109 8.22 15.30 6.35
N LEU A 110 8.70 14.68 7.45
CA LEU A 110 9.56 13.48 7.36
C LEU A 110 8.78 12.23 6.90
N SER A 111 7.51 12.10 7.31
CA SER A 111 6.69 10.94 6.93
C SER A 111 6.23 11.03 5.47
N GLY A 112 5.78 12.21 5.04
CA GLY A 112 5.40 12.46 3.65
C GLY A 112 6.58 12.33 2.69
N LEU A 113 7.77 12.83 3.06
CA LEU A 113 8.97 12.76 2.21
C LEU A 113 9.46 11.32 2.03
N ARG A 114 9.39 10.47 3.06
CA ARG A 114 9.72 9.04 2.94
C ARG A 114 8.78 8.30 1.99
N GLN A 115 7.47 8.55 2.10
CA GLN A 115 6.47 7.93 1.22
C GLN A 115 6.62 8.41 -0.23
N LEU A 116 6.90 9.71 -0.43
CA LEU A 116 7.19 10.28 -1.73
C LEU A 116 8.48 9.69 -2.34
N ALA A 117 9.54 9.51 -1.55
CA ALA A 117 10.79 8.90 -2.01
C ALA A 117 10.59 7.46 -2.50
N ILE A 118 9.83 6.64 -1.76
CA ILE A 118 9.52 5.27 -2.15
C ILE A 118 8.66 5.27 -3.42
N GLY A 119 7.63 6.11 -3.49
CA GLY A 119 6.75 6.24 -4.66
C GLY A 119 7.49 6.67 -5.93
N LEU A 120 8.36 7.68 -5.82
CA LEU A 120 9.20 8.14 -6.94
C LEU A 120 10.20 7.06 -7.39
N THR A 121 10.78 6.31 -6.45
CA THR A 121 11.68 5.21 -6.78
C THR A 121 10.95 4.12 -7.57
N ALA A 122 9.76 3.71 -7.12
CA ALA A 122 8.93 2.75 -7.84
C ALA A 122 8.53 3.24 -9.23
N ALA A 123 8.14 4.53 -9.35
CA ALA A 123 7.80 5.14 -10.63
C ALA A 123 9.00 5.19 -11.59
N ALA A 124 10.20 5.53 -11.09
CA ALA A 124 11.43 5.56 -11.88
C ALA A 124 11.79 4.18 -12.42
N VAL A 125 11.70 3.13 -11.59
CA VAL A 125 11.95 1.74 -12.02
C VAL A 125 10.95 1.31 -13.10
N THR A 126 9.65 1.55 -12.87
CA THR A 126 8.58 1.19 -13.81
C THR A 126 8.75 1.90 -15.16
N TYR A 127 9.05 3.20 -15.14
CA TYR A 127 9.26 3.99 -16.35
C TYR A 127 10.53 3.55 -17.11
N SER A 128 11.59 3.20 -16.39
CA SER A 128 12.84 2.70 -16.98
C SER A 128 12.61 1.37 -17.68
N LEU A 129 11.88 0.44 -17.07
CA LEU A 129 11.50 -0.83 -17.69
C LEU A 129 10.64 -0.62 -18.94
N GLY A 130 9.62 0.23 -18.88
CA GLY A 130 8.79 0.56 -20.04
C GLY A 130 9.60 1.18 -21.18
N ARG A 131 10.61 1.99 -20.88
CA ARG A 131 11.51 2.57 -21.88
C ARG A 131 12.43 1.52 -22.50
N LEU A 132 13.00 0.62 -21.71
CA LEU A 132 13.87 -0.47 -22.18
C LEU A 132 13.11 -1.47 -23.05
N LEU A 133 11.91 -1.87 -22.62
CA LEU A 133 11.06 -2.76 -23.40
C LEU A 133 10.67 -2.11 -24.73
N ARG A 134 10.28 -0.82 -24.73
CA ARG A 134 10.00 -0.07 -25.97
C ARG A 134 11.20 0.04 -26.93
N VAL A 135 12.41 0.07 -26.40
CA VAL A 135 13.64 0.07 -27.22
C VAL A 135 13.97 -1.34 -27.74
N SER A 136 13.49 -2.40 -27.07
CA SER A 136 13.82 -3.79 -27.41
C SER A 136 12.81 -4.48 -28.35
N ILE A 137 11.64 -3.90 -28.60
CA ILE A 137 10.64 -4.37 -29.60
C ILE A 137 10.95 -3.88 -31.03
N ALA A 138 12.23 -3.71 -31.38
CA ALA A 138 12.69 -3.38 -32.73
C ALA A 138 13.20 -4.63 -33.47
#